data_AF-A0A7S0NN54-F1
#
_entry.id   AF-A0A7S0NN54-F1
#
_cell.length_a   1.000
_cell.length_b   1.000
_cell.length_c   1.000
_cell.angle_alpha   90.00
_cell.angle_beta   90.00
_cell.angle_gamma   90.00
#
_symmetry.space_group_name_H-M   'P 1'
#
loop_
_entity.id
_entity.type
_entity.pdbx_description
1 polymer ?
#
loop_
_entity_poly.entity_id
_entity_poly.type
_entity_poly.pdbx_seq_one_letter_code
_entity_poly.pdbx_strand_id
1 'polypeptide(L)'
;RNKQVLASLGLANASDSDSALLSTSRPPPAKRRRPEPKLPSAPERRSSRLEGAKAPDYYIASETARGQVTVGGDESALDAAHAEEAASAKEVDPLARFGLGGMPECASELLEAEQPAFEALRDAKRAKASELQIE
;
A
#
# COMPACT_ATOMS: atom_id res chain seq x y z
N ARG A 1 -36.14 -18.82 -19.91
CA ARG A 1 -34.95 -19.33 -19.18
C ARG A 1 -34.80 -18.66 -17.80
N ASN A 2 -34.58 -17.34 -17.69
CA ASN A 2 -34.34 -16.70 -16.38
C ASN A 2 -35.45 -16.91 -15.32
N LYS A 3 -36.74 -16.90 -15.69
CA LYS A 3 -37.85 -17.14 -14.74
C LYS A 3 -37.82 -18.52 -14.08
N GLN A 4 -37.40 -19.55 -14.80
CA GLN A 4 -37.27 -20.92 -14.25
C GLN A 4 -36.08 -21.04 -13.31
N VAL A 5 -34.97 -20.35 -13.62
CA VAL A 5 -33.80 -20.27 -12.73
C VAL A 5 -34.18 -19.57 -11.41
N LEU A 6 -34.93 -18.47 -11.48
CA LEU A 6 -35.43 -17.75 -10.29
C LEU A 6 -36.39 -18.60 -9.45
N ALA A 7 -37.23 -19.42 -10.09
CA ALA A 7 -38.11 -20.36 -9.41
C ALA A 7 -37.34 -21.50 -8.71
N SER A 8 -36.30 -22.06 -9.36
CA SER A 8 -35.46 -23.10 -8.74
C SER A 8 -34.65 -22.58 -7.54
N LEU A 9 -34.36 -21.27 -7.51
CA LEU A 9 -33.68 -20.61 -6.41
C LEU A 9 -34.65 -20.10 -5.33
N GLY A 10 -35.95 -20.34 -5.48
CA GLY A 10 -36.98 -19.98 -4.49
C GLY A 10 -37.30 -18.48 -4.39
N LEU A 11 -36.86 -17.67 -5.35
CA LEU A 11 -36.97 -16.21 -5.32
C LEU A 11 -38.19 -15.67 -6.10
N ALA A 12 -39.03 -16.54 -6.66
CA ALA A 12 -40.07 -16.16 -7.61
C ALA A 12 -41.42 -15.72 -6.97
N ASN A 13 -41.59 -15.79 -5.64
CA ASN A 13 -42.89 -15.59 -4.98
C ASN A 13 -42.89 -14.45 -3.94
N ALA A 14 -42.47 -13.25 -4.31
CA ALA A 14 -42.56 -12.10 -3.40
C ALA A 14 -42.89 -10.77 -4.10
N SER A 15 -43.90 -10.76 -4.97
CA SER A 15 -44.69 -9.54 -5.25
C SER A 15 -45.76 -9.78 -6.33
N ASP A 16 -46.75 -10.61 -6.02
CA ASP A 16 -48.08 -10.52 -6.60
C ASP A 16 -49.02 -10.58 -5.40
N SER A 17 -50.04 -9.76 -5.17
CA SER A 17 -50.56 -8.53 -5.76
C SER A 17 -51.74 -8.20 -4.85
N ASP A 18 -52.04 -6.91 -4.67
CA ASP A 18 -53.29 -6.45 -4.07
C ASP A 18 -54.51 -7.18 -4.65
N SER A 19 -55.38 -7.67 -3.76
CA SER A 19 -56.77 -7.97 -4.10
C SER A 19 -57.64 -7.82 -2.87
N ALA A 20 -58.43 -6.75 -2.87
CA ALA A 20 -59.43 -6.38 -1.87
C ALA A 20 -60.65 -7.30 -1.90
N LEU A 21 -61.12 -7.80 -0.74
CA LEU A 21 -62.52 -8.25 -0.51
C LEU A 21 -62.93 -8.15 0.98
N LEU A 22 -63.81 -7.19 1.28
CA LEU A 22 -64.99 -7.22 2.15
C LEU A 22 -65.05 -8.05 3.47
N SER A 23 -65.22 -7.30 4.57
CA SER A 23 -66.32 -7.38 5.56
C SER A 23 -66.30 -8.37 6.76
N THR A 24 -66.67 -7.76 7.91
CA THR A 24 -67.35 -8.30 9.12
C THR A 24 -66.54 -8.90 10.29
N SER A 25 -66.65 -8.21 11.43
CA SER A 25 -66.99 -8.72 12.78
C SER A 25 -66.17 -9.86 13.41
N ARG A 26 -65.21 -9.50 14.27
CA ARG A 26 -65.06 -9.88 15.71
C ARG A 26 -63.59 -9.64 16.15
N PRO A 27 -63.28 -8.94 17.26
CA PRO A 27 -61.90 -8.81 17.70
C PRO A 27 -61.43 -10.16 18.30
N PRO A 28 -60.33 -10.76 17.80
CA PRO A 28 -59.74 -11.93 18.44
C PRO A 28 -59.04 -11.53 19.75
N PRO A 29 -58.93 -12.45 20.74
CA PRO A 29 -58.27 -12.15 22.01
C PRO A 29 -56.81 -11.75 21.77
N ALA A 30 -56.35 -10.76 22.54
CA ALA A 30 -55.01 -10.20 22.44
C ALA A 30 -53.95 -11.29 22.66
N LYS A 31 -53.41 -11.84 21.56
CA LYS A 31 -52.22 -12.67 21.61
C LYS A 31 -51.07 -11.80 22.08
N ARG A 32 -50.47 -12.16 23.22
CA ARG A 32 -49.24 -11.56 23.73
C ARG A 32 -48.21 -11.52 22.59
N ARG A 33 -47.89 -10.32 22.11
CA ARG A 33 -46.84 -10.13 21.10
C ARG A 33 -45.53 -10.61 21.73
N ARG A 34 -44.96 -11.70 21.19
CA ARG A 34 -43.56 -12.01 21.46
C ARG A 34 -42.72 -10.86 20.90
N PRO A 35 -41.72 -10.36 21.62
CA PRO A 35 -40.84 -9.33 21.10
C PRO A 35 -40.16 -9.87 19.83
N GLU A 36 -40.24 -9.12 18.74
CA GLU A 36 -39.50 -9.44 17.53
C GLU A 36 -37.99 -9.42 17.84
N PRO A 37 -37.22 -10.41 17.37
CA PRO A 37 -35.77 -10.38 17.54
C PRO A 37 -35.22 -9.16 16.82
N LYS A 38 -34.57 -8.26 17.56
CA LYS A 38 -33.86 -7.11 16.97
C LYS A 38 -32.85 -7.65 15.97
N LEU A 39 -33.07 -7.37 14.69
CA LEU A 39 -32.10 -7.67 13.64
C LEU A 39 -30.78 -6.94 13.99
N PRO A 40 -29.62 -7.58 13.79
CA PRO A 40 -28.34 -6.90 14.00
C PRO A 40 -28.29 -5.68 13.08
N SER A 41 -27.92 -4.52 13.63
CA SER A 41 -27.74 -3.30 12.83
C SER A 41 -26.71 -3.55 11.74
N ALA A 42 -27.01 -3.13 10.52
CA ALA A 42 -26.10 -3.27 9.39
C ALA A 42 -24.71 -2.67 9.74
N PRO A 43 -23.62 -3.28 9.25
CA PRO A 43 -22.28 -2.78 9.53
C PRO A 43 -22.12 -1.34 9.02
N GLU A 44 -21.70 -0.44 9.91
CA GLU A 44 -21.40 0.95 9.55
C GLU A 44 -20.11 0.99 8.71
N ARG A 45 -20.19 1.54 7.49
CA ARG A 45 -19.00 1.82 6.68
C ARG A 45 -18.29 3.06 7.22
N ARG A 46 -17.22 2.85 7.99
CA ARG A 46 -16.29 3.90 8.39
C ARG A 46 -15.10 3.95 7.44
N SER A 47 -15.30 4.43 6.22
CA SER A 47 -14.17 4.74 5.34
C SER A 47 -13.72 6.16 5.62
N SER A 48 -12.64 6.33 6.36
CA SER A 48 -11.86 7.57 6.30
C SER A 48 -11.21 7.61 4.92
N ARG A 49 -11.60 8.57 4.08
CA ARG A 49 -10.75 8.94 2.94
C ARG A 49 -9.50 9.55 3.56
N LEU A 50 -8.39 8.84 3.48
CA LEU A 50 -7.10 9.49 3.62
C LEU A 50 -7.04 10.52 2.49
N GLU A 51 -7.02 11.80 2.83
CA GLU A 51 -6.66 12.84 1.87
C GLU A 51 -5.25 12.50 1.41
N GLY A 52 -5.16 11.91 0.21
CA GLY A 52 -3.88 11.61 -0.41
C GLY A 52 -3.16 12.92 -0.68
N ALA A 53 -1.82 12.88 -0.61
CA ALA A 53 -1.00 13.99 -1.04
C ALA A 53 -1.39 14.37 -2.49
N LYS A 54 -1.52 15.67 -2.75
CA LYS A 54 -1.80 16.18 -4.09
C LYS A 54 -0.68 15.71 -5.03
N ALA A 55 -1.06 15.25 -6.22
CA ALA A 55 -0.07 14.88 -7.23
C ALA A 55 0.82 16.09 -7.56
N PRO A 56 2.12 15.89 -7.82
CA PRO A 56 3.00 16.97 -8.19
C PRO A 56 2.55 17.62 -9.51
N ASP A 57 2.65 18.94 -9.60
CA ASP A 57 2.28 19.72 -10.78
C ASP A 57 3.44 19.81 -11.81
N TYR A 58 4.29 18.77 -11.87
CA TYR A 58 5.35 18.64 -12.88
C TYR A 58 5.29 17.27 -13.59
N TYR A 59 5.71 17.22 -14.84
CA TYR A 59 5.62 16.04 -15.70
C TYR A 59 6.76 15.98 -16.72
N ILE A 60 7.01 14.79 -17.28
CA ILE A 60 7.98 14.62 -18.36
C ILE A 60 7.38 15.17 -19.66
N ALA A 61 7.95 16.26 -20.17
CA ALA A 61 7.49 16.92 -21.39
C ALA A 61 8.00 16.20 -22.65
N SER A 62 9.27 15.77 -22.67
CA SER A 62 9.82 14.96 -23.75
C SER A 62 11.03 14.16 -23.29
N GLU A 63 11.23 13.00 -23.90
CA GLU A 63 12.39 12.13 -23.71
C GLU A 63 12.99 11.77 -25.07
N THR A 64 14.31 11.88 -25.17
CA THR A 64 15.06 11.52 -26.37
C THR A 64 15.55 10.07 -26.29
N ALA A 65 15.78 9.43 -27.44
CA ALA A 65 16.34 8.06 -27.51
C ALA A 65 17.76 7.93 -26.92
N ARG A 66 18.41 9.04 -26.55
CA ARG A 66 19.71 9.08 -25.86
C ARG A 66 19.56 9.23 -24.34
N GLY A 67 18.33 9.18 -23.81
CA GLY A 67 18.05 9.31 -22.38
C GLY A 67 18.10 10.74 -21.86
N GLN A 68 18.06 11.77 -22.73
CA GLN A 68 17.83 13.14 -22.25
C GLN A 68 16.33 13.35 -22.04
N VAL A 69 15.98 13.79 -20.83
CA VAL A 69 14.61 14.07 -20.41
C VAL A 69 14.45 15.57 -20.19
N THR A 70 13.35 16.13 -20.68
CA THR A 70 12.92 17.51 -20.42
C THR A 70 11.69 17.46 -19.54
N VAL A 71 11.70 18.19 -18.43
CA VAL A 71 10.58 18.27 -17.49
C VAL A 71 9.81 19.56 -17.77
N GLY A 72 8.49 19.47 -17.77
CA GLY A 72 7.57 20.61 -17.84
C GLY A 72 6.69 20.69 -16.60
N GLY A 73 5.95 21.79 -16.45
CA GLY A 73 5.09 22.05 -15.31
C GLY A 73 5.47 23.33 -14.57
N ASP A 74 5.01 23.46 -13.33
CA ASP A 74 5.26 24.65 -12.50
C ASP A 74 6.70 24.65 -11.97
N GLU A 75 7.51 25.63 -12.37
CA GLU A 75 8.93 25.75 -11.98
C GLU A 75 9.10 25.80 -10.45
N SER A 76 8.19 26.46 -9.75
CA SER A 76 8.22 26.53 -8.27
C SER A 76 7.99 25.17 -7.59
N ALA A 77 7.22 24.27 -8.22
CA ALA A 77 7.00 22.92 -7.70
C ALA A 77 8.22 22.02 -7.95
N LEU A 78 8.90 22.23 -9.08
CA LEU A 78 10.18 21.58 -9.42
C LEU A 78 11.29 22.00 -8.46
N ASP A 79 11.41 23.30 -8.18
CA ASP A 79 12.40 23.83 -7.24
C ASP A 79 12.16 23.30 -5.81
N ALA A 80 10.90 23.21 -5.39
CA ALA A 80 10.53 22.63 -4.10
C ALA A 80 10.88 21.13 -4.02
N ALA A 81 10.62 20.36 -5.07
CA ALA A 81 10.98 18.95 -5.13
C ALA A 81 12.50 18.74 -5.06
N HIS A 82 13.28 19.55 -5.77
CA HIS A 82 14.74 19.51 -5.70
C HIS A 82 15.28 19.95 -4.33
N ALA A 83 14.63 20.91 -3.67
CA ALA A 83 14.98 21.31 -2.31
C ALA A 83 14.68 20.19 -1.29
N GLU A 84 13.57 19.48 -1.43
CA GLU A 84 13.24 18.30 -0.60
C GLU A 84 14.18 17.12 -0.87
N GLU A 85 14.57 16.88 -2.12
CA GLU A 85 15.58 15.87 -2.46
C GLU A 85 16.95 16.22 -1.88
N ALA A 86 17.37 17.48 -1.97
CA ALA A 86 18.61 17.96 -1.34
C ALA A 86 18.56 17.92 0.20
N ALA A 87 17.38 18.06 0.80
CA ALA A 87 17.19 17.91 2.24
C ALA A 87 17.17 16.44 2.68
N SER A 88 16.56 15.53 1.90
CA SER A 88 16.51 14.10 2.19
C SER A 88 17.84 13.39 1.91
N ALA A 89 18.68 13.91 1.00
CA ALA A 89 20.06 13.44 0.81
C ALA A 89 20.97 13.68 2.03
N LYS A 90 20.53 14.49 3.01
CA LYS A 90 21.20 14.67 4.31
C LYS A 90 20.60 13.81 5.42
N GLU A 91 19.53 13.06 5.17
CA GLU A 91 19.05 12.09 6.13
C GLU A 91 19.97 10.88 6.13
N VAL A 92 20.62 10.68 7.28
CA VAL A 92 21.36 9.49 7.72
C VAL A 92 20.87 8.25 6.97
N ASP A 93 21.79 7.59 6.24
CA ASP A 93 21.53 6.36 5.50
C ASP A 93 20.57 5.47 6.32
N PRO A 94 19.38 5.14 5.80
CA PRO A 94 18.40 4.36 6.54
C PRO A 94 18.97 3.02 7.02
N LEU A 95 19.99 2.48 6.33
CA LEU A 95 20.70 1.27 6.70
C LEU A 95 21.69 1.48 7.85
N ALA A 96 22.20 2.70 8.05
CA ALA A 96 23.07 3.03 9.18
C ALA A 96 22.36 2.81 10.53
N ARG A 97 21.03 2.98 10.58
CA ARG A 97 20.22 2.67 11.78
C ARG A 97 20.26 1.20 12.18
N PHE A 98 20.55 0.31 11.23
CA PHE A 98 20.69 -1.13 11.43
C PHE A 98 22.16 -1.59 11.48
N GLY A 99 23.11 -0.66 11.49
CA GLY A 99 24.54 -0.97 11.42
C GLY A 99 25.01 -1.44 10.05
N LEU A 100 24.20 -1.24 8.99
CA LEU A 100 24.48 -1.69 7.62
C LEU A 100 24.87 -0.54 6.66
N GLY A 101 24.95 0.69 7.16
CA GLY A 101 25.17 1.89 6.33
C GLY A 101 26.63 2.29 6.11
N GLY A 102 27.59 1.47 6.55
CA GLY A 102 29.01 1.74 6.41
C GLY A 102 29.77 0.48 5.98
N MET A 103 30.76 0.65 5.09
CA MET A 103 31.73 -0.40 4.81
C MET A 103 32.65 -0.52 6.04
N PRO A 104 32.81 -1.72 6.64
CA PRO A 104 33.66 -1.87 7.81
C PRO A 104 35.12 -1.55 7.47
N GLU A 105 35.77 -0.74 8.30
CA GLU A 105 37.14 -0.30 8.07
C GLU A 105 38.14 -1.33 8.60
N CYS A 106 37.74 -2.12 9.60
CA CYS A 106 38.61 -3.09 10.26
C CYS A 106 37.88 -4.39 10.64
N ALA A 107 38.65 -5.47 10.80
CA ALA A 107 38.10 -6.81 11.07
C ALA A 107 37.33 -6.89 12.40
N SER A 108 37.65 -6.04 13.38
CA SER A 108 36.94 -6.00 14.67
C SER A 108 35.51 -5.47 14.58
N GLU A 109 35.12 -4.86 13.46
CA GLU A 109 33.75 -4.42 13.17
C GLU A 109 32.89 -5.55 12.57
N LEU A 110 33.51 -6.68 12.22
CA LEU A 110 32.85 -7.86 11.65
C LEU A 110 32.54 -8.91 12.72
N LEU A 111 31.58 -9.78 12.40
CA LEU A 111 31.29 -10.95 13.22
C LEU A 111 32.50 -11.89 13.23
N GLU A 112 32.70 -12.63 14.33
CA GLU A 112 33.84 -13.56 14.49
C GLU A 112 33.94 -14.59 13.34
N ALA A 113 32.80 -14.98 12.78
CA ALA A 113 32.74 -15.89 11.63
C ALA A 113 33.24 -15.27 10.31
N GLU A 114 33.21 -13.95 10.19
CA GLU A 114 33.51 -13.20 8.95
C GLU A 114 34.95 -12.67 8.93
N GLN A 115 35.56 -12.49 10.10
CA GLN A 115 36.95 -12.07 10.28
C GLN A 115 37.97 -12.85 9.43
N PRO A 116 37.97 -14.20 9.39
CA PRO A 116 38.95 -14.94 8.59
C PRO A 116 38.78 -14.69 7.08
N ALA A 117 37.55 -14.52 6.60
CA ALA A 117 37.28 -14.22 5.20
C ALA A 117 37.77 -12.81 4.81
N PHE A 118 37.58 -11.83 5.70
CA PHE A 118 38.07 -10.47 5.51
C PHE A 118 39.60 -10.40 5.47
N GLU A 119 40.29 -11.09 6.37
CA GLU A 119 41.76 -11.13 6.37
C GLU A 119 42.30 -11.74 5.08
N ALA A 120 41.74 -12.88 4.65
CA ALA A 120 42.12 -13.53 3.40
C ALA A 120 41.92 -12.61 2.17
N LEU A 121 40.79 -11.89 2.11
CA LEU A 121 40.51 -10.92 1.06
C LEU A 121 41.48 -9.74 1.08
N ARG A 122 41.81 -9.22 2.26
CA ARG A 122 42.75 -8.11 2.43
C ARG A 122 44.14 -8.50 1.97
N ASP A 123 44.60 -9.68 2.35
CA ASP A 123 45.92 -10.18 1.97
C ASP A 123 45.99 -10.49 0.47
N ALA A 124 44.94 -11.07 -0.11
CA ALA A 124 44.83 -11.25 -1.55
C ALA A 124 44.83 -9.92 -2.31
N LYS A 125 44.12 -8.90 -1.79
CA LYS A 125 44.11 -7.55 -2.38
C LYS A 125 45.49 -6.90 -2.32
N ARG A 126 46.21 -7.02 -1.20
CA ARG A 126 47.60 -6.53 -1.08
C ARG A 126 48.56 -7.26 -2.00
N ALA A 127 48.46 -8.58 -2.10
CA ALA A 127 49.26 -9.37 -3.02
C ALA A 127 49.05 -8.91 -4.47
N LYS A 128 47.79 -8.74 -4.89
CA LYS A 128 47.47 -8.21 -6.22
C LYS A 128 47.91 -6.75 -6.44
N ALA A 129 47.79 -5.89 -5.43
CA ALA A 129 48.26 -4.51 -5.54
C ALA A 129 49.79 -4.47 -5.73
N SER A 130 50.53 -5.32 -5.01
CA SER A 130 51.99 -5.43 -5.17
C SER A 130 52.39 -5.99 -6.54
N GLU A 131 51.63 -6.93 -7.11
CA GLU A 131 51.83 -7.44 -8.46
C GLU A 131 51.61 -6.35 -9.52
N LEU A 132 50.65 -5.46 -9.29
CA LEU A 132 50.29 -4.37 -10.20
C LEU A 132 51.13 -3.10 -9.99
N GLN A 133 52.04 -3.07 -9.01
CA GLN A 133 52.85 -1.89 -8.65
C GLN A 133 52.00 -0.63 -8.35
N ILE A 134 50.80 -0.84 -7.82
CA ILE A 134 49.92 0.24 -7.38
C ILE A 134 50.17 0.40 -5.87
N GLU A 135 51.10 1.27 -5.52
CA GLU A 135 51.32 1.72 -4.13
C GLU A 135 50.41 2.89 -3.76
#